data_AF-A0A838QHT9-F1
#
_entry.id   AF-A0A838QHT9-F1
#
_cell.length_a   1.000
_cell.length_b   1.000
_cell.length_c   1.000
_cell.angle_alpha   90.00
_cell.angle_beta   90.00
_cell.angle_gamma   90.00
#
_symmetry.space_group_name_H-M   'P 1'
#
loop_
_entity.id
_entity.type
_entity.pdbx_description
1 polymer ?
#
loop_
_entity_poly.entity_id
_entity_poly.type
_entity_poly.pdbx_seq_one_letter_code
_entity_poly.pdbx_strand_id
1 'polypeptide(L)'
;MRVVAVVQARTLSSRLPGKVLAPIGDVTMIERMIRQLRGAKTLDEIVIATSDDGSDDELAGMLAAVGVKVFRGDLEDVLGRYDAASEWA
;
A
#
# COMPACT_ATOMS: atom_id res chain seq x y z
N MET A 1 10.37 7.87 19.66
CA MET A 1 9.99 6.58 19.03
C MET A 1 9.17 6.94 17.82
N ARG A 2 9.52 6.44 16.63
CA ARG A 2 8.77 6.69 15.38
C ARG A 2 7.82 5.53 15.13
N VAL A 3 6.59 5.80 14.75
CA VAL A 3 5.53 4.80 14.50
C VAL A 3 5.09 4.90 13.05
N VAL A 4 5.37 3.84 12.28
CA VAL A 4 5.07 3.76 10.85
C VAL A 4 3.99 2.71 10.62
N ALA A 5 2.96 3.04 9.84
CA ALA A 5 2.03 2.06 9.29
C ALA A 5 2.55 1.54 7.95
N VAL A 6 3.03 0.29 7.94
CA VAL A 6 3.38 -0.42 6.70
C VAL A 6 2.17 -1.23 6.24
N VAL A 7 1.67 -0.94 5.04
CA VAL A 7 0.50 -1.61 4.47
C VAL A 7 0.87 -2.35 3.20
N GLN A 8 0.71 -3.66 3.18
CA GLN A 8 0.84 -4.41 1.94
C GLN A 8 -0.38 -4.21 1.04
N ALA A 9 -0.13 -3.95 -0.24
CA ALA A 9 -1.17 -3.95 -1.27
C ALA A 9 -0.63 -4.56 -2.57
N ARG A 10 -1.42 -5.43 -3.21
CA ARG A 10 -1.14 -6.01 -4.54
C ARG A 10 -2.43 -6.22 -5.32
N THR A 11 -2.39 -6.08 -6.64
CA THR A 11 -3.54 -6.26 -7.54
C THR A 11 -3.89 -7.74 -7.74
N LEU A 12 -2.89 -8.61 -7.71
CA LEU A 12 -2.99 -10.08 -7.84
C LEU A 12 -3.59 -10.74 -6.59
N SER A 13 -4.90 -10.61 -6.42
CA SER A 13 -5.69 -11.29 -5.39
C SER A 13 -6.37 -12.54 -5.94
N SER A 14 -6.18 -13.71 -5.29
CA SER A 14 -6.69 -15.00 -5.79
C SER A 14 -8.21 -15.19 -5.63
N ARG A 15 -8.80 -14.60 -4.57
CA ARG A 15 -10.24 -14.77 -4.26
C ARG A 15 -11.12 -13.64 -4.83
N LEU A 16 -10.55 -12.45 -4.96
CA LEU A 16 -11.21 -11.28 -5.53
C LEU A 16 -10.15 -10.47 -6.29
N PRO A 17 -9.88 -10.80 -7.56
CA PRO A 17 -8.89 -10.09 -8.38
C PRO A 17 -9.16 -8.58 -8.40
N GLY A 18 -8.10 -7.77 -8.31
CA GLY A 18 -8.23 -6.31 -8.31
C GLY A 18 -8.87 -5.70 -7.06
N LYS A 19 -9.02 -6.47 -5.96
CA LYS A 19 -9.65 -6.01 -4.71
C LYS A 19 -9.14 -4.66 -4.21
N VAL A 20 -7.84 -4.40 -4.31
CA VAL A 20 -7.23 -3.14 -3.83
C VAL A 20 -7.71 -1.91 -4.61
N LEU A 21 -8.01 -2.06 -5.89
CA LEU A 21 -8.55 -1.02 -6.77
C LEU A 21 -10.08 -1.04 -6.85
N ALA A 22 -10.74 -2.04 -6.27
CA ALA A 22 -12.19 -2.15 -6.31
C ALA A 22 -12.86 -0.94 -5.64
N PRO A 23 -13.92 -0.37 -6.24
CA PRO A 23 -14.59 0.81 -5.71
C PRO A 23 -15.36 0.50 -4.43
N ILE A 24 -15.30 1.44 -3.47
CA ILE A 24 -16.09 1.52 -2.24
C ILE A 24 -16.70 2.92 -2.18
N GLY A 25 -17.87 3.09 -2.80
CA GLY A 25 -18.45 4.40 -3.07
C GLY A 25 -17.62 5.14 -4.13
N ASP A 26 -17.25 6.38 -3.85
CA ASP A 26 -16.54 7.26 -4.79
C ASP A 26 -15.01 7.11 -4.77
N VAL A 27 -14.49 6.10 -4.07
CA VAL A 27 -13.04 5.83 -3.95
C VAL A 27 -12.74 4.35 -4.05
N THR A 28 -11.50 4.02 -4.38
CA THR A 28 -10.99 2.65 -4.29
C THR A 28 -10.86 2.19 -2.83
N MET A 29 -10.83 0.87 -2.63
CA MET A 29 -10.64 0.26 -1.30
C MET A 29 -9.37 0.75 -0.62
N ILE A 30 -8.26 0.83 -1.34
CA ILE A 30 -6.97 1.27 -0.81
C ILE A 30 -6.98 2.77 -0.45
N GLU A 31 -7.60 3.62 -1.26
CA GLU A 31 -7.79 5.04 -0.92
C GLU A 31 -8.61 5.21 0.36
N ARG A 32 -9.69 4.42 0.51
CA ARG A 32 -10.51 4.44 1.73
C ARG A 32 -9.67 4.07 2.95
N MET A 33 -8.81 3.06 2.86
CA MET A 33 -7.91 2.67 3.95
C MET A 33 -6.89 3.76 4.27
N ILE A 34 -6.26 4.37 3.27
CA ILE A 34 -5.31 5.48 3.46
C ILE A 34 -5.96 6.66 4.16
N ARG A 35 -7.20 7.02 3.78
CA ARG A 35 -7.97 8.08 4.46
C ARG A 35 -8.18 7.78 5.95
N GLN A 36 -8.47 6.53 6.29
CA GLN A 36 -8.61 6.12 7.70
C GLN A 36 -7.28 6.20 8.46
N LEU A 37 -6.19 5.73 7.86
CA LEU A 37 -4.86 5.78 8.47
C LEU A 37 -4.38 7.23 8.70
N ARG A 38 -4.65 8.14 7.76
CA ARG A 38 -4.36 9.58 7.92
C ARG A 38 -5.10 10.23 9.09
N GLY A 39 -6.19 9.64 9.57
CA GLY A 39 -6.90 10.09 10.77
C GLY A 39 -6.30 9.64 12.09
N ALA A 40 -5.32 8.73 12.08
CA ALA A 40 -4.68 8.23 13.30
C ALA A 40 -3.72 9.27 13.89
N LYS A 41 -3.86 9.55 15.19
CA LYS A 41 -3.05 10.57 15.90
C LYS A 41 -1.67 10.09 16.35
N THR A 42 -1.42 8.78 16.27
CA THR A 42 -0.21 8.13 16.78
C THR A 42 0.71 7.63 15.67
N LEU A 43 0.30 7.75 14.41
CA LEU A 43 1.14 7.39 13.27
C LEU A 43 1.92 8.62 12.84
N ASP A 44 3.24 8.46 12.70
CA ASP A 44 4.09 9.48 12.11
C ASP A 44 4.05 9.39 10.58
N GLU A 45 3.80 8.20 10.04
CA GLU A 45 3.87 7.94 8.60
C GLU A 45 3.10 6.72 8.12
N ILE A 46 2.76 6.71 6.83
CA ILE A 46 2.15 5.60 6.11
C ILE A 46 3.05 5.25 4.92
N VAL A 47 3.42 3.98 4.81
CA VAL A 47 4.12 3.42 3.65
C VAL A 47 3.30 2.26 3.09
N ILE A 48 3.06 2.28 1.78
CA ILE A 48 2.48 1.14 1.08
C ILE A 48 3.60 0.27 0.53
N ALA A 49 3.62 -1.00 0.90
CA ALA A 49 4.54 -2.00 0.39
C ALA A 49 3.84 -2.82 -0.71
N THR A 50 4.18 -2.57 -1.98
CA THR A 50 3.61 -3.24 -3.15
C THR A 50 4.67 -4.05 -3.89
N SER A 51 4.29 -4.93 -4.82
CA SER A 51 5.32 -5.63 -5.58
C SER A 51 6.01 -4.74 -6.63
N ASP A 52 7.22 -5.11 -7.01
CA ASP A 52 7.93 -4.59 -8.17
C ASP A 52 7.51 -5.27 -9.49
N ASP A 53 6.60 -6.24 -9.44
CA ASP A 53 5.97 -6.83 -10.62
C ASP A 53 5.11 -5.81 -11.36
N GLY A 54 5.10 -5.89 -12.70
CA GLY A 54 4.38 -4.95 -13.56
C GLY A 54 2.86 -4.94 -13.34
N SER A 55 2.29 -5.99 -12.76
CA SER A 55 0.86 -6.04 -12.39
C SER A 55 0.48 -5.01 -11.33
N ASP A 56 1.45 -4.48 -10.58
CA ASP A 56 1.24 -3.47 -9.52
C ASP A 56 1.59 -2.04 -9.98
N ASP A 57 1.95 -1.81 -11.25
CA ASP A 57 2.31 -0.48 -11.77
C ASP A 57 1.16 0.54 -11.66
N GLU A 58 -0.05 0.12 -12.02
CA GLU A 58 -1.26 0.96 -11.91
C GLU A 58 -1.52 1.34 -10.45
N LEU A 59 -1.38 0.38 -9.54
CA LEU A 59 -1.54 0.60 -8.10
C LEU A 59 -0.50 1.60 -7.59
N ALA A 60 0.78 1.41 -7.93
CA ALA A 60 1.86 2.31 -7.53
C ALA A 60 1.65 3.74 -8.05
N GLY A 61 1.24 3.89 -9.32
CA GLY A 61 0.95 5.19 -9.92
C GLY A 61 -0.21 5.91 -9.26
N MET A 62 -1.31 5.22 -8.98
CA MET A 62 -2.46 5.78 -8.28
C MET A 62 -2.08 6.20 -6.85
N LEU A 63 -1.33 5.38 -6.12
CA LEU A 63 -0.90 5.68 -4.76
C LEU A 63 0.03 6.91 -4.69
N ALA A 64 0.92 7.05 -5.68
CA ALA A 64 1.74 8.24 -5.81
C ALA A 64 0.88 9.51 -6.01
N ALA A 65 -0.16 9.44 -6.84
CA ALA A 65 -1.10 10.55 -7.04
C ALA A 65 -1.90 10.91 -5.76
N VAL A 66 -2.17 9.93 -4.89
CA VAL A 66 -2.81 10.13 -3.58
C VAL A 66 -1.84 10.76 -2.56
N GLY A 67 -0.54 10.80 -2.85
CA GLY A 67 0.49 11.37 -2.00
C GLY A 67 0.82 10.50 -0.79
N VAL A 68 0.85 9.18 -0.97
CA VAL A 68 1.39 8.24 0.03
C VAL A 68 2.73 7.69 -0.45
N LYS A 69 3.64 7.41 0.48
CA LYS A 69 4.90 6.75 0.14
C LYS A 69 4.65 5.32 -0.32
N VAL A 70 5.31 4.92 -1.41
CA VAL A 70 5.19 3.59 -2.00
C VAL A 70 6.57 2.95 -2.09
N PHE A 71 6.74 1.84 -1.37
CA PHE A 71 7.88 0.96 -1.49
C PHE A 71 7.51 -0.20 -2.43
N ARG A 72 8.38 -0.52 -3.38
CA ARG A 72 8.22 -1.66 -4.31
C ARG A 72 9.33 -2.68 -4.06
N GLY A 73 8.97 -3.95 -3.94
CA GLY A 73 9.93 -5.05 -3.74
C GLY A 73 9.36 -6.40 -4.14
N ASP A 74 10.12 -7.47 -3.91
CA ASP A 74 9.83 -8.81 -4.42
C ASP A 74 8.37 -9.25 -4.17
N LEU A 75 7.69 -9.75 -5.21
CA LEU A 75 6.28 -10.17 -5.19
C LEU A 75 5.99 -11.27 -4.15
N GLU A 76 6.87 -12.28 -4.09
CA GLU A 76 6.69 -13.52 -3.33
C GLU A 76 7.27 -13.42 -1.91
N ASP A 77 8.37 -12.69 -1.73
CA ASP A 77 8.95 -12.41 -0.41
C ASP A 77 8.19 -11.28 0.29
N VAL A 78 6.99 -11.62 0.76
CA VAL A 78 6.14 -10.70 1.51
C VAL A 78 6.83 -10.18 2.77
N LEU A 79 7.56 -11.03 3.50
CA LEU A 79 8.19 -10.66 4.76
C LEU A 79 9.37 -9.71 4.53
N GLY A 80 10.27 -10.05 3.60
CA GLY A 80 11.40 -9.19 3.23
C GLY A 80 10.93 -7.84 2.71
N ARG A 81 9.83 -7.81 1.93
CA ARG A 81 9.22 -6.55 1.48
C ARG A 81 8.68 -5.71 2.64
N TYR A 82 8.11 -6.32 3.69
CA TYR A 82 7.68 -5.61 4.89
C TYR A 82 8.86 -5.01 5.65
N ASP A 83 9.91 -5.81 5.86
CA ASP A 83 11.12 -5.41 6.58
C ASP A 83 11.80 -4.23 5.89
N ALA A 84 12.09 -4.36 4.59
CA ALA A 84 12.70 -3.31 3.79
C ALA A 84 11.83 -2.04 3.71
N ALA A 85 10.51 -2.17 3.61
CA ALA A 85 9.61 -1.00 3.65
C ALA A 85 9.64 -0.29 5.00
N SER A 86 9.84 -1.02 6.10
CA SER A 86 9.93 -0.44 7.45
C SER A 86 11.22 0.33 7.68
N GLU A 87 12.33 -0.11 7.08
CA GLU A 87 13.62 0.60 7.11
C GLU A 87 13.66 1.79 6.15
N TRP A 88 12.95 1.71 5.03
CA TRP A 88 12.90 2.76 4.01
C TRP A 88 12.01 3.94 4.41
N ALA A 89 11.03 3.72 5.29
CA ALA A 89 10.07 4.72 5.73
C ALA A 89 10.75 5.97 6.29
#